data_AF-A0AAV9EJQ6-F1
#
_entry.id   AF-A0AAV9EJQ6-F1
#
_cell.length_a   1.000
_cell.length_b   1.000
_cell.length_c   1.000
_cell.angle_alpha   90.00
_cell.angle_beta   90.00
_cell.angle_gamma   90.00
#
_symmetry.space_group_name_H-M   'P 1'
#
loop_
_entity.id
_entity.type
_entity.pdbx_description
1 polymer ?
#
loop_
_entity_poly.entity_id
_entity_poly.type
_entity_poly.pdbx_seq_one_letter_code
_entity_poly.pdbx_strand_id
1 'polypeptide(L)'
;MENSAVVQIINACISLGWLERAHDLLDEMKFSRVRIGGSIYSTLLKAYCKANRPREITALLKEAQKAGIQLDSGCYEAMIETRVLDLFKEMKGSNISKAGNRELKVS
;
A
#
# COMPACT_ATOMS: atom_id res chain seq x y z
N MET A 1 29.80 1.69 0.60
CA MET A 1 29.34 0.29 0.50
C MET A 1 28.28 -0.07 1.54
N GLU A 2 28.16 0.67 2.66
CA GLU A 2 27.22 0.36 3.76
C GLU A 2 25.72 0.45 3.39
N ASN A 3 25.35 1.20 2.34
CA ASN A 3 23.95 1.34 1.92
C ASN A 3 23.35 0.07 1.31
N SER A 4 24.16 -0.85 0.78
CA SER A 4 23.68 -2.05 0.11
C SER A 4 23.14 -3.09 1.08
N ALA A 5 23.73 -3.21 2.28
CA ALA A 5 23.32 -4.22 3.24
C ALA A 5 21.96 -3.89 3.84
N VAL A 6 21.73 -2.65 4.26
CA VAL A 6 20.42 -2.22 4.81
C VAL A 6 19.32 -2.31 3.77
N VAL A 7 19.60 -1.94 2.52
CA VAL A 7 18.69 -2.11 1.38
C VAL A 7 18.32 -3.58 1.17
N GLN A 8 19.28 -4.50 1.25
CA GLN A 8 19.02 -5.94 1.16
C GLN A 8 18.15 -6.43 2.32
N ILE A 9 18.38 -5.96 3.53
CA ILE A 9 17.58 -6.30 4.70
C ILE A 9 16.14 -5.78 4.53
N ILE A 10 15.94 -4.56 4.06
CA ILE A 10 14.60 -4.02 3.77
C ILE A 10 13.87 -4.90 2.75
N ASN A 11 14.54 -5.24 1.64
CA ASN A 11 13.95 -6.11 0.62
C ASN A 11 13.63 -7.52 1.15
N ALA A 12 14.47 -8.05 2.04
CA ALA A 12 14.20 -9.32 2.72
C ALA A 12 12.99 -9.20 3.64
N CYS A 13 12.89 -8.15 4.46
CA CYS A 13 11.72 -7.88 5.29
C CYS A 13 10.44 -7.76 4.46
N ILE A 14 10.47 -7.07 3.31
CA ILE A 14 9.33 -6.98 2.40
C ILE A 14 8.94 -8.36 1.86
N SER A 15 9.92 -9.16 1.43
CA SER A 15 9.70 -10.52 0.91
C SER A 15 9.10 -11.46 1.97
N LEU A 16 9.45 -11.24 3.24
CA LEU A 16 8.91 -11.97 4.40
C LEU A 16 7.57 -11.40 4.90
N GLY A 17 7.07 -10.31 4.31
CA GLY A 17 5.84 -9.64 4.75
C GLY A 17 5.99 -8.82 6.03
N TRP A 18 7.20 -8.61 6.53
CA TRP A 18 7.50 -7.81 7.72
C TRP A 18 7.51 -6.31 7.39
N LEU A 19 6.36 -5.81 6.94
CA LEU A 19 6.24 -4.47 6.37
C LEU A 19 6.48 -3.34 7.36
N GLU A 20 6.07 -3.51 8.63
CA GLU A 20 6.38 -2.55 9.71
C GLU A 20 7.90 -2.41 9.87
N ARG A 21 8.61 -3.54 9.97
CA ARG A 21 10.07 -3.55 10.13
C ARG A 21 10.78 -2.96 8.92
N ALA A 22 10.28 -3.23 7.71
CA ALA A 22 10.79 -2.63 6.48
C ALA A 22 10.62 -1.11 6.49
N HIS A 23 9.51 -0.59 7.02
CA HIS A 23 9.26 0.84 7.15
C HIS A 23 10.16 1.48 8.20
N ASP A 24 10.32 0.86 9.38
CA ASP A 24 11.22 1.36 10.44
C ASP A 24 12.65 1.53 9.91
N LEU A 25 13.14 0.55 9.15
CA LEU A 25 14.47 0.61 8.54
C LEU A 25 14.58 1.69 7.47
N LEU A 26 13.52 1.90 6.69
CA LEU A 26 13.45 3.02 5.74
C LEU A 26 13.54 4.36 6.48
N ASP A 27 12.85 4.49 7.62
CA ASP A 27 12.89 5.67 8.49
C ASP A 27 14.29 5.92 9.06
N GLU A 28 14.96 4.87 9.52
CA GLU A 28 16.32 4.95 10.04
C GLU A 28 17.32 5.38 8.95
N MET A 29 17.18 4.87 7.72
CA MET A 29 17.99 5.28 6.58
C MET A 29 17.79 6.77 6.26
N LYS A 30 16.55 7.26 6.31
CA LYS A 30 16.23 8.69 6.11
C LYS A 30 16.84 9.55 7.21
N PHE A 31 16.68 9.14 8.47
CA PHE A 31 17.20 9.88 9.62
C PHE A 31 18.72 10.00 9.56
N SER A 32 19.39 8.93 9.12
CA SER A 32 20.83 8.88 8.90
C SER A 32 21.30 9.66 7.65
N ARG A 33 20.38 10.37 6.96
CA ARG A 33 20.61 11.11 5.72
C ARG A 33 21.22 10.26 4.60
N VAL A 34 20.97 8.96 4.63
CA VAL A 34 21.39 8.04 3.57
C VAL A 34 20.50 8.27 2.35
N ARG A 35 21.13 8.41 1.17
CA ARG A 35 20.40 8.52 -0.09
C ARG A 35 19.71 7.19 -0.39
N ILE A 36 18.38 7.19 -0.26
CA ILE A 36 17.54 6.04 -0.60
C ILE A 36 17.18 6.11 -2.09
N GLY A 37 17.27 4.97 -2.77
CA GLY A 37 16.81 4.83 -4.15
C GLY A 37 15.29 4.71 -4.24
N GLY A 38 14.70 5.24 -5.30
CA GLY A 38 13.24 5.14 -5.54
C GLY A 38 12.73 3.71 -5.61
N SER A 39 13.58 2.74 -5.96
CA SER A 39 13.23 1.31 -5.99
C SER A 39 12.74 0.76 -4.65
N ILE A 40 13.28 1.25 -3.53
CA ILE A 40 12.88 0.80 -2.19
C ILE A 40 11.49 1.31 -1.85
N TYR A 41 11.23 2.59 -2.10
CA TYR A 41 9.90 3.19 -1.97
C TYR A 41 8.88 2.45 -2.83
N SER A 42 9.21 2.19 -4.09
CA SER A 42 8.31 1.50 -5.01
C SER A 42 8.01 0.06 -4.56
N THR A 43 9.03 -0.67 -4.10
CA THR A 43 8.88 -2.05 -3.66
C THR A 43 8.02 -2.14 -2.38
N LEU A 44 8.28 -1.26 -1.40
CA LEU A 44 7.50 -1.21 -0.16
C LEU A 44 6.05 -0.77 -0.42
N LEU A 45 5.83 0.21 -1.30
CA LEU A 45 4.49 0.66 -1.67
C LEU A 45 3.67 -0.46 -2.34
N LYS A 46 4.27 -1.19 -3.28
CA LYS A 46 3.64 -2.37 -3.91
C LYS A 46 3.29 -3.43 -2.88
N ALA A 47 4.14 -3.64 -1.88
CA ALA A 47 3.86 -4.58 -0.80
C ALA A 47 2.67 -4.13 0.06
N TYR A 48 2.56 -2.84 0.38
CA TYR A 48 1.37 -2.29 1.06
C TYR A 48 0.09 -2.40 0.22
N CYS A 49 0.17 -2.17 -1.09
CA CYS A 49 -0.94 -2.41 -2.02
C CYS A 49 -1.43 -3.86 -1.94
N LYS A 50 -0.52 -4.83 -2.02
CA LYS A 50 -0.84 -6.26 -1.90
C LYS A 50 -1.41 -6.63 -0.53
N ALA A 51 -0.94 -6.00 0.53
CA ALA A 51 -1.42 -6.20 1.89
C ALA A 51 -2.72 -5.44 2.21
N ASN A 52 -3.29 -4.69 1.25
CA ASN A 52 -4.49 -3.89 1.40
C ASN A 52 -4.44 -2.91 2.58
N ARG A 53 -3.32 -2.18 2.68
CA ARG A 53 -3.01 -1.22 3.77
C ARG A 53 -3.10 0.24 3.29
N PRO A 54 -4.31 0.80 3.11
CA PRO A 54 -4.52 2.08 2.41
C PRO A 54 -3.93 3.30 3.13
N ARG A 55 -3.82 3.25 4.47
CA ARG A 55 -3.26 4.36 5.25
C ARG A 55 -1.75 4.49 4.97
N GLU A 56 -1.06 3.36 5.00
CA GLU A 56 0.37 3.23 4.76
C GLU A 56 0.72 3.56 3.29
N ILE A 57 -0.09 3.11 2.32
CA ILE A 57 0.04 3.51 0.91
C ILE A 57 -0.01 5.04 0.77
N THR A 58 -1.01 5.66 1.38
CA THR A 58 -1.23 7.11 1.29
C THR A 58 -0.09 7.90 1.94
N ALA A 59 0.40 7.43 3.09
CA ALA A 59 1.52 8.06 3.80
C ALA A 59 2.81 7.98 2.98
N LEU A 60 3.15 6.77 2.49
CA LEU A 60 4.39 6.53 1.74
C LEU A 60 4.40 7.26 0.39
N LEU A 61 3.25 7.36 -0.29
CA LEU A 61 3.11 8.14 -1.53
C LEU A 61 3.38 9.64 -1.29
N LYS A 62 2.77 10.22 -0.26
CA LYS A 62 2.98 11.63 0.10
C LYS A 62 4.43 11.90 0.46
N GLU A 63 5.07 10.96 1.13
CA GLU A 63 6.48 11.07 1.48
C GLU A 63 7.37 11.02 0.24
N ALA A 64 7.17 10.05 -0.66
CA ALA A 64 7.91 9.96 -1.91
C ALA A 64 7.79 11.25 -2.73
N GLN A 65 6.58 11.82 -2.81
CA GLN A 65 6.34 13.08 -3.49
C GLN A 65 7.11 14.26 -2.84
N LYS A 66 7.09 14.37 -1.51
CA LYS A 66 7.83 15.41 -0.78
C LYS A 66 9.35 15.28 -0.93
N ALA A 67 9.84 14.05 -1.04
CA ALA A 67 11.25 13.76 -1.26
C ALA A 67 11.68 13.90 -2.74
N GLY A 68 10.76 14.21 -3.65
CA GLY A 68 11.05 14.29 -5.09
C GLY A 68 11.39 12.94 -5.73
N ILE A 69 10.97 11.83 -5.10
CA ILE A 69 11.24 10.47 -5.55
C ILE A 69 10.20 10.09 -6.60
N GLN A 70 10.67 9.71 -7.79
CA GLN A 70 9.82 9.10 -8.80
C GLN A 70 9.59 7.63 -8.49
N LEU A 71 8.33 7.27 -8.29
CA LEU A 71 7.88 5.88 -8.20
C LEU A 71 7.82 5.27 -9.60
N ASP A 72 8.07 3.95 -9.69
CA ASP A 72 7.89 3.22 -10.92
C ASP A 72 6.41 3.13 -11.36
N SER A 73 6.16 2.87 -12.65
CA SER A 73 4.81 2.77 -13.22
C SER A 73 3.96 1.68 -12.57
N GLY A 74 4.57 0.58 -12.16
CA GLY A 74 3.90 -0.53 -11.49
C GLY A 74 3.36 -0.18 -10.10
N CYS A 75 3.84 0.91 -9.47
CA CYS A 75 3.23 1.44 -8.24
C CYS A 75 1.81 1.95 -8.51
N TYR A 76 1.62 2.69 -9.60
CA TYR A 76 0.31 3.25 -9.93
C TYR A 76 -0.68 2.16 -10.35
N GLU A 77 -0.21 1.16 -11.10
CA GLU A 77 -0.99 -0.04 -11.43
C GLU A 77 -1.46 -0.77 -10.17
N ALA A 78 -0.54 -1.07 -9.25
CA ALA A 78 -0.87 -1.73 -7.99
C ALA A 78 -1.87 -0.92 -7.13
N MET A 79 -1.76 0.41 -7.11
CA MET A 79 -2.70 1.27 -6.40
C MET A 79 -4.10 1.26 -7.01
N ILE A 80 -4.21 1.23 -8.34
CA ILE A 80 -5.49 1.13 -9.05
C ILE A 80 -6.14 -0.21 -8.71
N GLU A 81 -5.39 -1.31 -8.75
CA GLU A 81 -5.87 -2.64 -8.36
C GLU A 81 -6.39 -2.67 -6.91
N THR A 82 -5.63 -2.15 -5.95
CA THR A 82 -6.05 -2.08 -4.55
C THR A 82 -7.35 -1.29 -4.40
N ARG A 83 -7.50 -0.14 -5.08
CA ARG A 83 -8.72 0.67 -5.01
C ARG A 83 -9.93 -0.06 -5.59
N VAL A 84 -9.76 -0.77 -6.70
CA VAL A 84 -10.84 -1.58 -7.30
C VAL A 84 -11.27 -2.69 -6.34
N LEU A 85 -10.32 -3.35 -5.68
CA LEU A 85 -10.62 -4.36 -4.66
C LEU A 85 -11.34 -3.79 -3.43
N ASP A 86 -10.94 -2.61 -2.95
CA ASP A 86 -11.61 -1.93 -1.85
C ASP A 86 -13.06 -1.56 -2.22
N LEU A 87 -13.30 -1.00 -3.42
CA LEU A 87 -14.65 -0.71 -3.91
C LEU A 87 -15.49 -1.98 -4.06
N PHE A 88 -14.92 -3.08 -4.54
CA PHE A 88 -15.64 -4.35 -4.65
C PHE A 88 -16.04 -4.90 -3.28
N LYS A 89 -15.14 -4.82 -2.28
CA LYS A 89 -15.46 -5.19 -0.89
C LYS A 89 -16.56 -4.30 -0.32
N GLU A 90 -16.50 -2.98 -0.57
CA GLU A 90 -17.54 -2.04 -0.15
C GLU A 90 -18.89 -2.36 -0.78
N MET A 91 -18.94 -2.67 -2.08
CA MET A 91 -20.17 -3.12 -2.76
C MET A 91 -20.71 -4.44 -2.19
N LYS A 92 -19.84 -5.40 -1.84
CA LYS A 92 -20.23 -6.67 -1.21
C LYS A 92 -20.68 -6.50 0.24
N GLY A 93 -20.05 -5.60 1.00
CA GLY A 93 -20.48 -5.22 2.34
C GLY A 93 -21.81 -4.47 2.33
N SER A 94 -22.06 -3.72 1.25
CA SER A 94 -23.31 -2.99 0.99
C SER A 94 -24.38 -3.84 0.32
N ASN A 95 -24.32 -5.18 0.38
CA ASN A 95 -25.38 -6.07 -0.12
C ASN A 95 -26.72 -5.74 0.56
N ILE A 96 -27.47 -4.82 -0.07
CA ILE A 96 -28.90 -4.81 -0.33
C ILE A 96 -29.67 -5.73 0.63
N SER A 97 -29.79 -5.32 1.89
CA SER A 97 -30.66 -6.02 2.84
C SER A 97 -32.12 -5.62 2.52
N LYS A 98 -32.77 -6.46 1.71
CA LYS A 98 -34.23 -6.68 1.61
C LYS A 98 -35.12 -5.44 1.77
N ALA A 99 -35.34 -4.69 0.68
CA ALA A 99 -36.45 -3.75 0.59
C ALA A 99 -37.49 -4.26 -0.42
N GLY A 100 -38.59 -4.85 0.06
CA GLY A 100 -39.91 -4.49 -0.48
C GLY A 100 -40.71 -5.46 -1.36
N ASN A 101 -40.52 -6.78 -1.37
CA ASN A 101 -41.57 -7.68 -1.87
C ASN A 101 -42.55 -8.06 -0.74
N ARG A 102 -43.41 -7.10 -0.35
CA ARG A 102 -44.70 -7.42 0.27
C ARG A 102 -45.76 -7.19 -0.81
N GLU A 103 -46.07 -8.25 -1.54
CA GLU A 103 -47.23 -8.28 -2.42
C GLU A 103 -48.49 -7.99 -1.60
N LEU A 104 -49.27 -7.02 -2.07
CA LEU A 104 -50.57 -6.63 -1.56
C LEU A 104 -51.52 -7.83 -1.63
N LYS A 105 -51.89 -8.41 -0.48
CA LYS A 105 -53.18 -9.11 -0.36
C LYS A 105 -54.21 -8.10 0.10
N VAL A 106 -54.93 -7.55 -0.88
CA VAL A 106 -56.16 -6.79 -0.68
C VAL A 106 -57.18 -7.75 -0.04
N SER A 107 -57.75 -7.34 1.08
CA SER A 107 -58.82 -8.06 1.80
C SER A 107 -60.17 -7.82 1.15
#